data_AF-A0ABD3KKK9-F1
#
_entry.id   AF-A0ABD3KKK9-F1
#
_cell.length_a   1.000
_cell.length_b   1.000
_cell.length_c   1.000
_cell.angle_alpha   90.00
_cell.angle_beta   90.00
_cell.angle_gamma   90.00
#
_symmetry.space_group_name_H-M   'P 1'
#
loop_
_entity.id
_entity.type
_entity.pdbx_description
1 polymer ?
#
loop_
_entity_poly.entity_id
_entity_poly.type
_entity_poly.pdbx_seq_one_letter_code
_entity_poly.pdbx_strand_id
1 'polypeptide(L)'
;MATHSVHQKSSGDRPIRTKGNRPPPPLSPGDLISALPDAVIHHIFSFLPLKDVVKTSVLSKRWRCTWTSTAHLAFNGVWPRNHDASSFDFPSLVDSVLRQCTSPTVKKFHVTDLQYDEADRPKVDRWLHFAAGRRVEDLCLSLITERRSMYILPPSLYCWSWLVRLEVSLCCFSLDLTVSWPCLKVLSMEYAKLSDDFLRRIWEVLF
;
A
#
# COMPACT_ATOMS: atom_id res chain seq x y z
N MET A 1 55.83 68.21 24.64
CA MET A 1 55.79 69.29 23.62
C MET A 1 56.06 68.66 22.27
N ALA A 2 55.19 68.95 21.31
CA ALA A 2 55.13 68.36 19.97
C ALA A 2 56.27 68.83 19.07
N THR A 3 56.65 68.01 18.08
CA THR A 3 56.95 68.49 16.73
C THR A 3 56.65 67.42 15.67
N HIS A 4 56.02 67.89 14.60
CA HIS A 4 55.61 67.22 13.36
C HIS A 4 56.78 66.82 12.44
N SER A 5 56.57 65.80 11.62
CA SER A 5 57.06 65.65 10.21
C SER A 5 56.29 64.48 9.56
N VAL A 6 55.31 64.71 8.68
CA VAL A 6 55.36 64.96 7.22
C VAL A 6 55.75 63.74 6.36
N HIS A 7 54.75 63.32 5.56
CA HIS A 7 54.78 62.61 4.27
C HIS A 7 55.32 61.18 4.16
N GLN A 8 54.45 60.25 3.71
CA GLN A 8 54.52 59.79 2.32
C GLN A 8 53.23 59.06 1.87
N LYS A 9 52.79 59.46 0.68
CA LYS A 9 51.72 58.91 -0.15
C LYS A 9 52.16 57.55 -0.69
N SER A 10 51.35 56.51 -0.56
CA SER A 10 51.44 55.33 -1.44
C SER A 10 50.06 55.01 -1.99
N SER A 11 49.91 55.35 -3.27
CA SER A 11 48.75 55.08 -4.09
C SER A 11 48.77 53.61 -4.48
N GLY A 12 47.87 52.82 -3.89
CA GLY A 12 47.60 51.45 -4.31
C GLY A 12 46.17 51.35 -4.80
N ASP A 13 45.96 51.64 -6.09
CA ASP A 13 44.69 51.39 -6.77
C ASP A 13 44.37 49.89 -6.68
N ARG A 14 43.29 49.54 -5.97
CA ARG A 14 42.72 48.20 -6.06
C ARG A 14 41.92 48.13 -7.36
N PRO A 15 42.18 47.18 -8.27
CA PRO A 15 41.33 47.01 -9.42
C PRO A 15 39.93 46.58 -8.93
N ILE A 16 38.93 47.35 -9.33
CA ILE A 16 37.52 47.02 -9.18
C ILE A 16 37.30 45.72 -9.94
N ARG A 17 37.17 44.62 -9.19
CA ARG A 17 36.82 43.31 -9.72
C ARG A 17 35.41 43.41 -10.28
N THR A 18 35.32 43.64 -11.59
CA THR A 18 34.08 43.56 -12.35
C THR A 18 33.48 42.18 -12.07
N LYS A 19 32.28 42.17 -11.45
CA LYS A 19 31.45 40.97 -11.36
C LYS A 19 31.13 40.59 -12.79
N GLY A 20 31.92 39.67 -13.35
CA GLY A 20 31.64 39.08 -14.64
C GLY A 20 30.20 38.59 -14.64
N ASN A 21 29.44 39.04 -15.65
CA ASN A 21 28.16 38.48 -16.03
C ASN A 21 28.38 36.99 -16.32
N ARG A 22 28.32 36.15 -15.29
CA ARG A 22 28.10 34.72 -15.52
C ARG A 22 26.66 34.62 -16.03
N PRO A 23 26.43 34.03 -17.22
CA PRO A 23 25.08 33.62 -17.57
C PRO A 23 24.56 32.72 -16.43
N PRO A 24 23.27 32.81 -16.10
CA PRO A 24 22.68 31.93 -15.10
C PRO A 24 23.07 30.48 -15.46
N PRO A 25 23.43 29.65 -14.47
CA PRO A 25 23.73 28.25 -14.74
C PRO A 25 22.57 27.68 -15.56
N PRO A 26 22.84 26.87 -16.59
CA PRO A 26 21.77 26.22 -17.33
C PRO A 26 20.88 25.54 -16.29
N LEU A 27 19.57 25.79 -16.36
CA LEU A 27 18.59 25.06 -15.57
C LEU A 27 18.96 23.59 -15.78
N SER A 28 19.47 22.93 -14.74
CA SER A 28 19.64 21.48 -14.80
C SER A 28 18.29 20.97 -15.28
N PRO A 29 18.22 20.01 -16.20
CA PRO A 29 16.95 19.35 -16.48
C PRO A 29 16.44 18.91 -15.12
N GLY A 30 15.46 19.64 -14.58
CA GLY A 30 14.97 19.40 -13.23
C GLY A 30 14.50 17.96 -13.21
N ASP A 31 14.50 17.30 -12.06
CA ASP A 31 13.93 15.96 -11.95
C ASP A 31 12.44 16.02 -12.31
N LEU A 32 12.14 15.84 -13.61
CA LEU A 32 10.82 16.01 -14.20
C LEU A 32 9.86 14.96 -13.65
N ILE A 33 10.39 13.79 -13.29
CA ILE A 33 9.65 12.69 -12.69
C ILE A 33 9.21 13.09 -11.28
N SER A 34 10.10 13.69 -10.47
CA SER A 34 9.74 14.24 -9.16
C SER A 34 8.77 15.42 -9.24
N ALA A 35 8.81 16.19 -10.33
CA ALA A 35 7.99 17.39 -10.52
C ALA A 35 6.54 17.11 -10.97
N LEU A 36 6.19 15.87 -11.35
CA LEU A 36 4.86 15.53 -11.80
C LEU A 36 3.77 15.87 -10.75
N PRO A 37 2.63 16.45 -11.15
CA PRO A 37 1.49 16.65 -10.27
C PRO A 37 0.94 15.32 -9.72
N ASP A 38 0.38 15.33 -8.51
CA ASP A 38 -0.15 14.11 -7.87
C ASP A 38 -1.23 13.43 -8.70
N ALA A 39 -2.05 14.20 -9.42
CA ALA A 39 -3.05 13.65 -10.34
C ALA A 39 -2.42 12.78 -11.45
N VAL A 40 -1.27 13.18 -11.98
CA VAL A 40 -0.54 12.40 -12.99
C VAL A 40 0.09 11.17 -12.36
N ILE A 41 0.66 11.30 -11.15
CA ILE A 41 1.23 10.17 -10.42
C ILE A 41 0.14 9.12 -10.12
N HIS A 42 -1.04 9.55 -9.64
CA HIS A 42 -2.20 8.66 -9.44
C HIS A 42 -2.66 8.01 -10.74
N HIS A 43 -2.66 8.75 -11.85
CA HIS A 43 -2.99 8.20 -13.16
C HIS A 43 -1.99 7.11 -13.57
N ILE A 44 -0.68 7.33 -13.38
CA ILE A 44 0.35 6.31 -13.62
C ILE A 44 0.11 5.08 -12.74
N PHE A 45 -0.16 5.27 -11.44
CA PHE A 45 -0.45 4.18 -10.51
C PHE A 45 -1.68 3.37 -10.92
N SER A 46 -2.67 3.98 -11.56
CA SER A 46 -3.85 3.27 -12.04
C SER A 46 -3.55 2.20 -13.10
N PHE A 47 -2.41 2.31 -13.79
CA PHE A 47 -1.95 1.32 -14.77
C PHE A 47 -1.00 0.27 -14.18
N LEU A 48 -0.55 0.45 -12.94
CA LEU A 48 0.47 -0.39 -12.32
C LEU A 48 -0.12 -1.27 -11.22
N PRO A 49 0.29 -2.55 -11.13
CA PRO A 49 0.07 -3.34 -9.93
C PRO A 49 0.70 -2.66 -8.71
N LEU A 50 0.07 -2.79 -7.53
CA LEU A 50 0.52 -2.12 -6.30
C LEU A 50 1.99 -2.41 -5.96
N LYS A 51 2.49 -3.62 -6.26
CA LYS A 51 3.91 -3.98 -6.06
C LYS A 51 4.86 -3.06 -6.84
N ASP A 52 4.49 -2.69 -8.06
CA ASP A 52 5.32 -1.85 -8.92
C ASP A 52 5.14 -0.37 -8.56
N VAL A 53 3.94 0.03 -8.14
CA VAL A 53 3.70 1.32 -7.48
C VAL A 53 4.63 1.49 -6.28
N VAL A 54 4.74 0.51 -5.39
CA VAL A 54 5.62 0.59 -4.22
C VAL A 54 7.09 0.73 -4.63
N LYS A 55 7.55 0.05 -5.69
CA LYS A 55 8.93 0.20 -6.21
C LYS A 55 9.22 1.62 -6.69
N THR A 56 8.23 2.34 -7.23
CA THR A 56 8.41 3.75 -7.65
C THR A 56 8.71 4.71 -6.50
N SER A 57 8.63 4.26 -5.24
CA SER A 57 9.05 5.01 -4.05
C SER A 57 10.50 5.50 -4.09
N VAL A 58 11.35 4.90 -4.93
CA VAL A 58 12.75 5.35 -5.10
C VAL A 58 12.87 6.60 -5.96
N LEU A 59 11.85 6.89 -6.79
CA LEU A 59 11.87 8.03 -7.71
C LEU A 59 11.85 9.35 -6.94
N SER A 60 10.99 9.47 -5.92
CA SER A 60 11.01 10.62 -5.03
C SER A 60 10.20 10.41 -3.75
N LYS A 61 10.40 11.30 -2.78
CA LYS A 61 9.56 11.35 -1.56
C LYS A 61 8.08 11.57 -1.90
N ARG A 62 7.78 12.34 -2.95
CA ARG A 62 6.40 12.63 -3.38
C ARG A 62 5.73 11.35 -3.85
N TRP A 63 6.36 10.60 -4.75
CA TRP A 63 5.85 9.32 -5.25
C TRP A 63 5.54 8.35 -4.11
N ARG A 64 6.44 8.26 -3.11
CA ARG A 64 6.21 7.47 -1.89
C ARG A 64 4.97 7.94 -1.13
N CYS A 65 4.86 9.23 -0.82
CA CYS A 65 3.71 9.78 -0.10
C CYS A 65 2.39 9.54 -0.85
N THR A 66 2.37 9.74 -2.17
CA THR A 66 1.18 9.63 -3.02
C THR A 66 0.57 8.23 -2.99
N TRP A 67 1.37 7.15 -3.01
CA TRP A 67 0.79 5.81 -2.93
C TRP A 67 0.42 5.41 -1.51
N THR A 68 1.15 5.88 -0.48
CA THR A 68 0.84 5.53 0.92
C THR A 68 -0.52 6.04 1.40
N SER A 69 -1.08 7.05 0.73
CA SER A 69 -2.42 7.58 0.97
C SER A 69 -3.52 6.94 0.10
N THR A 70 -3.20 5.89 -0.66
CA THR A 70 -4.19 5.22 -1.52
C THR A 70 -5.31 4.56 -0.70
N ALA A 71 -6.53 4.62 -1.22
CA ALA A 71 -7.68 3.91 -0.65
C ALA A 71 -7.85 2.48 -1.19
N HIS A 72 -7.07 2.10 -2.21
CA HIS A 72 -7.18 0.80 -2.89
C HIS A 72 -5.88 0.02 -2.74
N LEU A 73 -5.95 -1.09 -2.01
CA LEU A 73 -4.84 -2.00 -1.80
C LEU A 73 -5.17 -3.34 -2.45
N ALA A 74 -4.48 -3.67 -3.53
CA ALA A 74 -4.64 -4.94 -4.24
C ALA A 74 -3.28 -5.61 -4.41
N PHE A 75 -3.15 -6.80 -3.83
CA PHE A 75 -1.96 -7.63 -3.83
C PHE A 75 -2.26 -8.92 -4.58
N ASN A 76 -1.39 -9.27 -5.52
CA ASN A 76 -1.49 -10.51 -6.28
C ASN A 76 -0.21 -11.34 -6.06
N GLY A 77 -0.39 -12.56 -5.55
CA GLY A 77 0.66 -13.51 -5.23
C GLY A 77 1.19 -14.33 -6.41
N VAL A 78 0.54 -14.30 -7.58
CA VAL A 78 1.02 -14.99 -8.78
C VAL A 78 2.34 -14.37 -9.26
N TRP A 79 3.39 -15.20 -9.28
CA TRP A 79 4.61 -14.91 -10.01
C TRP A 79 4.82 -15.91 -11.16
N PRO A 80 5.35 -15.46 -12.32
CA PRO A 80 5.73 -16.36 -13.40
C PRO A 80 6.74 -17.38 -12.90
N ARG A 81 6.50 -18.66 -13.20
CA ARG A 81 7.35 -19.82 -12.85
C ARG A 81 8.78 -19.79 -13.43
N ASN A 82 9.22 -18.66 -13.99
CA ASN A 82 10.48 -18.56 -14.73
C ASN A 82 11.58 -17.92 -13.87
N HIS A 83 12.39 -18.82 -13.32
CA HIS A 83 13.85 -18.79 -13.27
C HIS A 83 14.66 -17.92 -12.30
N ASP A 84 14.06 -17.12 -11.42
CA ASP A 84 14.79 -16.63 -10.24
C ASP A 84 14.04 -16.99 -8.96
N ALA A 85 14.28 -18.20 -8.46
CA ALA A 85 13.82 -18.71 -7.16
C ALA A 85 14.48 -17.99 -5.97
N SER A 86 14.74 -16.68 -6.10
CA SER A 86 15.07 -15.82 -4.95
C SER A 86 13.76 -15.43 -4.27
N SER A 87 13.36 -16.28 -3.32
CA SER A 87 12.46 -16.02 -2.19
C SER A 87 11.69 -14.68 -2.22
N PHE A 88 10.74 -14.54 -3.13
CA PHE A 88 9.85 -13.37 -3.07
C PHE A 88 8.90 -13.57 -1.90
N ASP A 89 9.23 -12.95 -0.78
CA ASP A 89 8.40 -12.98 0.43
C ASP A 89 7.20 -12.04 0.26
N PHE A 90 6.20 -12.52 -0.48
CA PHE A 90 4.95 -11.82 -0.70
C PHE A 90 4.27 -11.41 0.61
N PRO A 91 4.16 -12.28 1.63
CA PRO A 91 3.63 -11.88 2.93
C PRO A 91 4.37 -10.68 3.54
N SER A 92 5.72 -10.65 3.50
CA SER A 92 6.49 -9.51 4.00
C SER A 92 6.27 -8.23 3.19
N LEU A 93 6.02 -8.32 1.88
CA LEU A 93 5.63 -7.17 1.07
C LEU A 93 4.28 -6.60 1.52
N VAL A 94 3.27 -7.46 1.71
CA VAL A 94 1.94 -7.03 2.20
C VAL A 94 2.11 -6.33 3.54
N ASP A 95 2.82 -6.96 4.47
CA ASP A 95 3.14 -6.41 5.79
C ASP A 95 3.83 -5.04 5.72
N SER A 96 4.80 -4.89 4.83
CA SER A 96 5.54 -3.63 4.62
C SER A 96 4.65 -2.52 4.08
N VAL A 97 3.76 -2.84 3.15
CA VAL A 97 2.79 -1.90 2.58
C VAL A 97 1.77 -1.48 3.62
N LEU A 98 1.24 -2.42 4.41
CA LEU A 98 0.28 -2.15 5.47
C LEU A 98 0.85 -1.20 6.54
N ARG A 99 2.12 -1.38 6.92
CA ARG A 99 2.82 -0.48 7.87
C ARG A 99 3.00 0.93 7.34
N GLN A 100 3.17 1.08 6.02
CA GLN A 100 3.38 2.37 5.38
C GLN A 100 2.07 3.07 4.99
N CYS A 101 0.94 2.34 4.97
CA CYS A 101 -0.35 2.90 4.62
C CYS A 101 -0.81 3.94 5.65
N THR A 102 -0.84 5.20 5.22
CA THR A 102 -1.25 6.35 6.02
C THR A 102 -2.73 6.71 5.83
N SER A 103 -3.38 6.14 4.81
CA SER A 103 -4.79 6.41 4.54
C SER A 103 -5.69 6.07 5.74
N PRO A 104 -6.53 6.99 6.22
CA PRO A 104 -7.44 6.72 7.33
C PRO A 104 -8.56 5.75 6.94
N THR A 105 -8.94 5.72 5.66
CA THR A 105 -10.00 4.88 5.10
C THR A 105 -9.49 4.11 3.88
N VAL A 106 -9.61 2.79 3.91
CA VAL A 106 -9.28 1.93 2.76
C VAL A 106 -10.59 1.35 2.27
N LYS A 107 -10.96 1.63 1.02
CA LYS A 107 -12.21 1.12 0.43
C LYS A 107 -12.07 -0.33 0.00
N LYS A 108 -10.92 -0.66 -0.59
CA LYS A 108 -10.66 -1.95 -1.23
C LYS A 108 -9.39 -2.57 -0.65
N PHE A 109 -9.50 -3.80 -0.14
CA PHE A 109 -8.37 -4.59 0.33
C PHE A 109 -8.45 -6.00 -0.24
N HIS A 110 -7.61 -6.26 -1.25
CA HIS A 110 -7.62 -7.51 -2.02
C HIS A 110 -6.26 -8.19 -1.87
N VAL A 111 -6.27 -9.43 -1.41
CA VAL A 111 -5.09 -10.32 -1.41
C VAL A 111 -5.49 -11.55 -2.20
N THR A 112 -4.91 -11.72 -3.38
CA THR A 112 -5.22 -12.85 -4.26
C THR A 112 -4.01 -13.74 -4.45
N ASP A 113 -4.28 -15.02 -4.72
CA ASP A 113 -3.26 -16.02 -5.07
C ASP A 113 -2.18 -16.18 -3.99
N LEU A 114 -2.57 -16.01 -2.72
CA LEU A 114 -1.67 -16.21 -1.59
C LEU A 114 -1.45 -17.71 -1.36
N GLN A 115 -0.21 -18.17 -1.50
CA GLN A 115 0.19 -19.50 -1.02
C GLN A 115 0.07 -19.57 0.50
N TYR A 116 -0.94 -20.30 0.97
CA TYR A 116 -1.32 -20.39 2.38
C TYR A 116 -0.86 -21.71 3.01
N ASP A 117 -0.21 -21.58 4.16
CA ASP A 117 0.04 -22.62 5.16
C ASP A 117 -0.49 -22.16 6.53
N GLU A 118 -0.78 -23.10 7.44
CA GLU A 118 -1.25 -22.79 8.80
C GLU A 118 -0.29 -21.84 9.54
N ALA A 119 1.02 -21.92 9.25
CA ALA A 119 2.02 -21.01 9.81
C ALA A 119 1.80 -19.52 9.46
N ASP A 120 1.10 -19.22 8.35
CA ASP A 120 0.79 -17.86 7.92
C ASP A 120 -0.48 -17.29 8.56
N ARG A 121 -1.26 -18.11 9.28
CA ARG A 121 -2.51 -17.68 9.95
C ARG A 121 -2.36 -16.39 10.75
N PRO A 122 -1.33 -16.21 11.61
CA PRO A 122 -1.19 -14.97 12.39
C PRO A 122 -0.94 -13.72 11.51
N LYS A 123 -0.37 -13.90 10.31
CA LYS A 123 -0.18 -12.80 9.35
C LYS A 123 -1.50 -12.42 8.71
N VAL A 124 -2.26 -13.40 8.23
CA VAL A 124 -3.59 -13.17 7.64
C VAL A 124 -4.54 -12.54 8.67
N ASP A 125 -4.52 -12.99 9.92
CA ASP A 125 -5.29 -12.40 11.02
C ASP A 125 -4.94 -10.90 11.20
N ARG A 126 -3.65 -10.56 11.13
CA ARG A 126 -3.18 -9.16 11.22
C ARG A 126 -3.65 -8.32 10.04
N TRP A 127 -3.69 -8.89 8.84
CA TRP A 127 -4.18 -8.21 7.65
C TRP A 127 -5.68 -7.94 7.74
N LEU A 128 -6.47 -8.91 8.21
CA LEU A 128 -7.89 -8.72 8.48
C LEU A 128 -8.14 -7.72 9.61
N HIS A 129 -7.29 -7.72 10.64
CA HIS A 129 -7.35 -6.70 11.69
C HIS A 129 -7.09 -5.30 11.14
N PHE A 130 -6.11 -5.14 10.25
CA PHE A 130 -5.89 -3.88 9.53
C PHE A 130 -7.13 -3.47 8.71
N ALA A 131 -7.69 -4.41 7.95
CA ALA A 131 -8.88 -4.15 7.13
C ALA A 131 -10.09 -3.71 7.99
N ALA A 132 -10.28 -4.34 9.15
CA ALA A 132 -11.28 -3.93 10.13
C ALA A 132 -11.03 -2.49 10.64
N GLY A 133 -9.80 -2.18 11.03
CA GLY A 133 -9.40 -0.87 11.53
C GLY A 133 -9.56 0.25 10.50
N ARG A 134 -9.53 -0.07 9.21
CA ARG A 134 -9.75 0.87 8.10
C ARG A 134 -11.17 0.85 7.52
N ARG A 135 -12.06 0.04 8.09
CA ARG A 135 -13.45 -0.17 7.65
C ARG A 135 -13.56 -0.49 6.16
N VAL A 136 -12.80 -1.49 5.71
CA VAL A 136 -12.81 -1.93 4.31
C VAL A 136 -14.20 -2.38 3.87
N GLU A 137 -14.68 -1.81 2.77
CA GLU A 137 -15.98 -2.10 2.16
C GLU A 137 -15.90 -3.27 1.16
N ASP A 138 -14.78 -3.41 0.47
CA ASP A 138 -14.54 -4.45 -0.54
C ASP A 138 -13.32 -5.30 -0.14
N LEU A 139 -13.59 -6.47 0.44
CA LEU A 139 -12.60 -7.43 0.90
C LEU A 139 -12.55 -8.64 -0.03
N CYS A 140 -11.36 -8.94 -0.58
CA CYS A 140 -11.08 -10.18 -1.28
C CYS A 140 -9.88 -10.88 -0.63
N LEU A 141 -10.06 -12.12 -0.21
CA LEU A 141 -9.02 -12.99 0.32
C LEU A 141 -9.05 -14.31 -0.46
N SER A 142 -8.27 -14.37 -1.54
CA SER A 142 -8.13 -15.56 -2.35
C SER A 142 -6.82 -16.28 -2.03
N LEU A 143 -6.94 -17.49 -1.51
CA LEU A 143 -5.85 -18.35 -1.05
C LEU A 143 -5.68 -19.52 -2.02
N ILE A 144 -4.45 -20.02 -2.11
CA ILE A 144 -4.08 -21.28 -2.76
C ILE A 144 -3.26 -22.12 -1.78
N THR A 145 -3.32 -23.45 -1.88
CA THR A 145 -2.55 -24.31 -0.97
C THR A 145 -2.16 -25.61 -1.67
N GLU A 146 -0.97 -26.11 -1.33
CA GLU A 146 -0.53 -27.46 -1.71
C GLU A 146 -0.94 -28.52 -0.67
N ARG A 147 -1.23 -28.10 0.56
CA ARG A 147 -1.43 -28.99 1.72
C ARG A 147 -2.88 -29.17 2.13
N ARG A 148 -3.82 -28.59 1.37
CA ARG A 148 -5.27 -28.59 1.62
C ARG A 148 -5.68 -27.99 2.98
N SER A 149 -4.85 -27.12 3.55
CA SER A 149 -5.21 -26.35 4.75
C SER A 149 -6.19 -25.24 4.41
N MET A 150 -7.21 -25.05 5.25
CA MET A 150 -8.22 -24.01 5.07
C MET A 150 -8.08 -22.96 6.16
N TYR A 151 -8.12 -21.69 5.78
CA TYR A 151 -8.06 -20.60 6.74
C TYR A 151 -9.39 -20.44 7.46
N ILE A 152 -9.39 -20.49 8.79
CA ILE A 152 -10.61 -20.25 9.57
C ILE A 152 -10.78 -18.74 9.75
N LEU A 153 -11.86 -18.19 9.19
CA LEU A 153 -12.16 -16.76 9.28
C LEU A 153 -12.38 -16.33 10.74
N PRO A 154 -11.87 -15.16 11.14
CA PRO A 154 -12.05 -14.67 12.49
C PRO A 154 -13.52 -14.29 12.73
N PRO A 155 -14.07 -14.62 13.92
CA PRO A 155 -15.43 -14.25 14.34
C PRO A 155 -15.84 -12.81 14.09
N SER A 156 -14.89 -11.87 14.24
CA SER A 156 -15.16 -10.44 14.08
C SER A 156 -15.63 -10.07 12.67
N LEU A 157 -15.21 -10.82 11.65
CA LEU A 157 -15.56 -10.56 10.24
C LEU A 157 -17.06 -10.75 9.98
N TYR A 158 -17.74 -11.62 10.73
CA TYR A 158 -19.17 -11.90 10.57
C TYR A 158 -20.07 -10.74 10.99
N CYS A 159 -19.53 -9.73 11.68
CA CYS A 159 -20.27 -8.58 12.19
C CYS A 159 -19.83 -7.24 11.57
N TRP A 160 -19.09 -7.27 10.45
CA TRP A 160 -18.65 -6.05 9.79
C TRP A 160 -19.82 -5.37 9.07
N SER A 161 -20.43 -4.40 9.76
CA SER A 161 -21.63 -3.70 9.27
C SER A 161 -21.37 -2.75 8.10
N TRP A 162 -20.12 -2.45 7.79
CA TRP A 162 -19.68 -1.62 6.66
C TRP A 162 -19.29 -2.43 5.42
N LEU A 163 -19.20 -3.77 5.54
CA LEU A 163 -18.72 -4.62 4.46
C LEU A 163 -19.78 -4.72 3.36
N VAL A 164 -19.39 -4.41 2.13
CA VAL A 164 -20.27 -4.39 0.94
C VAL A 164 -20.00 -5.59 0.03
N ARG A 165 -18.75 -6.00 -0.10
CA ARG A 165 -18.32 -7.17 -0.88
C ARG A 165 -17.35 -8.01 -0.07
N LEU A 166 -17.64 -9.30 0.02
CA LEU A 166 -16.79 -10.31 0.61
C LEU A 166 -16.55 -11.42 -0.41
N GLU A 167 -15.30 -11.59 -0.81
CA GLU A 167 -14.86 -12.70 -1.66
C GLU A 167 -13.78 -13.49 -0.92
N VAL A 168 -14.01 -14.78 -0.71
CA VAL A 168 -13.05 -15.64 0.00
C VAL A 168 -12.86 -16.95 -0.75
N SER A 169 -11.63 -17.46 -0.76
CA SER A 169 -11.35 -18.82 -1.22
C SER A 169 -10.53 -19.63 -0.22
N LEU A 170 -10.76 -20.95 -0.17
CA LEU A 170 -10.15 -21.88 0.81
C LEU A 170 -10.30 -21.42 2.27
N CYS A 171 -11.46 -20.85 2.58
CA CYS A 171 -11.80 -20.37 3.92
C CYS A 171 -12.89 -21.23 4.58
N CYS A 172 -12.82 -21.33 5.90
CA CYS A 172 -13.79 -22.00 6.76
C CYS A 172 -14.55 -20.96 7.60
N PHE A 173 -15.88 -21.10 7.61
CA PHE A 173 -16.75 -20.32 8.49
C PHE A 173 -17.03 -21.11 9.78
N SER A 174 -16.78 -20.47 10.93
CA SER A 174 -16.95 -21.04 12.26
C SER A 174 -18.40 -20.89 12.75
N LEU A 175 -18.91 -21.94 13.40
CA LEU A 175 -20.33 -22.35 13.39
C LEU A 175 -21.22 -21.74 14.48
N ASP A 176 -20.62 -21.12 15.48
CA ASP A 176 -21.34 -20.81 16.73
C ASP A 176 -21.81 -19.36 16.82
N LEU A 177 -21.73 -18.61 15.72
CA LEU A 177 -21.85 -17.15 15.76
C LEU A 177 -22.99 -16.65 14.87
N THR A 178 -23.67 -15.62 15.38
CA THR A 178 -24.65 -14.84 14.63
C THR A 178 -23.92 -14.03 13.56
N VAL A 179 -24.32 -14.21 12.32
CA VAL A 179 -23.80 -13.44 11.19
C VAL A 179 -24.65 -12.19 11.01
N SER A 180 -24.01 -11.03 10.86
CA SER A 180 -24.67 -9.74 10.66
C SER A 180 -23.87 -8.91 9.68
N TRP A 181 -24.36 -8.86 8.44
CA TRP A 181 -23.75 -8.10 7.35
C TRP A 181 -24.76 -7.16 6.68
N PRO A 182 -25.25 -6.12 7.39
CA PRO A 182 -26.34 -5.26 6.93
C PRO A 182 -26.09 -4.53 5.60
N CYS A 183 -24.82 -4.30 5.23
CA CYS A 183 -24.47 -3.61 3.98
C CYS A 183 -23.99 -4.55 2.87
N LEU A 184 -23.90 -5.86 3.12
CA LEU A 184 -23.30 -6.81 2.18
C LEU A 184 -24.22 -7.04 1.00
N LYS A 185 -23.67 -6.83 -0.20
CA LYS A 185 -24.36 -6.99 -1.48
C LYS A 185 -23.80 -8.15 -2.29
N VAL A 186 -22.55 -8.52 -2.04
CA VAL A 186 -21.87 -9.59 -2.76
C VAL A 186 -21.12 -10.46 -1.78
N LEU A 187 -21.47 -11.75 -1.80
CA LEU A 187 -20.76 -12.81 -1.11
C LEU A 187 -20.32 -13.83 -2.15
N SER A 188 -19.01 -14.00 -2.32
CA SER A 188 -18.42 -15.05 -3.15
C SER A 188 -17.56 -15.96 -2.29
N MET A 189 -17.73 -17.27 -2.48
CA MET A 189 -17.05 -18.30 -1.71
C MET A 189 -16.60 -19.40 -2.66
N GLU A 190 -15.30 -19.59 -2.80
CA GLU A 190 -14.71 -20.66 -3.61
C GLU A 190 -13.96 -21.66 -2.72
N TYR A 191 -14.18 -22.97 -2.94
CA TYR A 191 -13.56 -24.02 -2.12
C TYR A 191 -13.74 -23.80 -0.61
N ALA A 192 -14.87 -23.22 -0.21
CA ALA A 192 -15.18 -22.92 1.19
C ALA A 192 -15.93 -24.09 1.83
N LYS A 193 -15.66 -24.32 3.12
CA LYS A 193 -16.44 -25.27 3.92
C LYS A 193 -17.53 -24.49 4.65
N LEU A 194 -18.77 -24.80 4.30
CA LEU A 194 -19.97 -24.23 4.88
C LEU A 194 -20.69 -25.32 5.67
N SER A 195 -21.29 -24.96 6.80
CA SER A 195 -22.30 -25.81 7.43
C SER A 195 -23.70 -25.41 6.97
N ASP A 196 -24.64 -26.33 7.17
CA ASP A 196 -26.06 -26.07 6.93
C ASP A 196 -26.60 -24.93 7.80
N ASP A 197 -26.15 -24.82 9.06
CA ASP A 197 -26.55 -23.73 9.96
C ASP A 197 -26.08 -22.36 9.50
N PHE A 198 -24.85 -22.29 8.96
CA PHE A 198 -24.30 -21.06 8.41
C PHE A 198 -25.06 -20.64 7.14
N LEU A 199 -25.38 -21.60 6.27
CA LEU A 199 -26.18 -21.36 5.07
C LEU A 199 -27.56 -20.80 5.41
N ARG A 200 -28.23 -21.35 6.43
CA ARG A 200 -29.54 -20.85 6.90
C ARG A 200 -29.47 -19.39 7.34
N ARG A 201 -28.45 -19.02 8.12
CA ARG A 201 -28.27 -17.65 8.63
C ARG A 201 -27.92 -16.65 7.52
N ILE A 202 -27.11 -17.04 6.55
CA ILE A 202 -26.83 -16.18 5.39
C ILE A 202 -28.11 -15.91 4.60
N TRP A 203 -28.94 -16.93 4.39
CA TRP A 203 -30.19 -16.78 3.65
C TRP A 203 -31.09 -15.70 4.27
N GLU A 204 -31.23 -15.67 5.60
CA GLU A 204 -32.01 -14.64 6.31
C GLU A 204 -31.40 -13.23 6.23
N VAL A 205 -30.10 -13.11 5.97
CA VAL A 205 -29.40 -11.81 5.90
C VAL A 205 -29.38 -11.25 4.48
N LEU A 206 -29.37 -12.10 3.46
CA LEU A 206 -29.26 -11.69 2.05
C LEU A 206 -30.60 -11.69 1.28
N PHE A 207 -31.64 -12.38 1.79
CA PHE A 207 -32.96 -12.49 1.17
C PHE A 207 -34.09 -12.27 2.18
#